data_AF-A0A8T5XIN8-F1
#
_entry.id   AF-A0A8T5XIN8-F1
#
_cell.length_a   1.000
_cell.length_b   1.000
_cell.length_c   1.000
_cell.angle_alpha   90.00
_cell.angle_beta   90.00
_cell.angle_gamma   90.00
#
_symmetry.space_group_name_H-M   'P 1'
#
loop_
_entity.id
_entity.type
_entity.pdbx_description
1 polymer ?
#
loop_
_entity_poly.entity_id
_entity_poly.type
_entity_poly.pdbx_seq_one_letter_code
_entity_poly.pdbx_strand_id
1 'polypeptide(L)'
;MRWVKKNSDLYRLDNGKIIEIINTNDLEDLLKLYAEKFEISAYKLTEHLLESVDISKLDIYFFSVAYLFRQSIELILKALAFKYIRNKEDRIKFLKLTKHNLYDILIRIKPYIESDINVDKKSFDWLISFFDNINDIDKKSDAFRYPFGISIKRDWLGEKVYSINPVLTKQTHIDLVKFANKMLSTYEILNSLYNDVYGTYKRDESLKPILIEEGGSYYSQSVVGYKHSFKSYYPYIESYTNSAEYVYSLTNNDDKLKEFLFIPMCYLYRNAVELSLKAILIEECSLDLQEALKQMNKKKHKIVGLWNLIKDEIKEHASPTEGDKTLENAFMYLRHLNNFDVEADKFRYPFSKNLNIYFDKKHKFDIDNVNNFFKELLSFLSGVKGMMSYHNEIKAEWQSEMRSERLSNFDRY
;
A
#
# COMPACT_ATOMS: atom_id res chain seq x y z
N MET A 1 -11.82 -22.72 6.22
CA MET A 1 -11.70 -21.26 6.08
C MET A 1 -11.21 -20.70 7.42
N ARG A 2 -10.20 -19.81 7.43
CA ARG A 2 -9.80 -19.11 8.66
C ARG A 2 -10.82 -17.99 8.93
N TRP A 3 -11.29 -17.85 10.16
CA TRP A 3 -12.37 -16.93 10.51
C TRP A 3 -12.08 -16.20 11.82
N VAL A 4 -12.73 -15.05 12.03
CA VAL A 4 -12.51 -14.22 13.22
C VAL A 4 -12.94 -14.95 14.51
N LYS A 5 -12.08 -14.86 15.54
CA LYS A 5 -12.27 -15.50 16.85
C LYS A 5 -12.27 -14.48 17.99
N LYS A 6 -12.87 -14.85 19.13
CA LYS A 6 -13.06 -14.00 20.31
C LYS A 6 -11.77 -13.46 20.92
N ASN A 7 -10.73 -14.30 21.01
CA ASN A 7 -9.48 -13.99 21.72
C ASN A 7 -8.34 -13.74 20.71
N SER A 8 -8.57 -12.86 19.75
CA SER A 8 -7.52 -12.45 18.82
C SER A 8 -6.57 -11.47 19.48
N ASP A 9 -5.27 -11.67 19.31
CA ASP A 9 -4.24 -10.77 19.82
C ASP A 9 -3.04 -10.86 18.90
N LEU A 10 -2.60 -9.71 18.39
CA LEU A 10 -1.46 -9.59 17.50
C LEU A 10 -0.15 -9.97 18.22
N TYR A 11 -0.10 -9.80 19.55
CA TYR A 11 1.07 -10.09 20.38
C TYR A 11 1.08 -11.49 20.98
N ARG A 12 0.06 -12.32 20.71
CA ARG A 12 0.02 -13.67 21.24
C ARG A 12 1.24 -14.45 20.72
N LEU A 13 1.99 -15.02 21.65
CA LEU A 13 3.10 -15.91 21.38
C LEU A 13 2.58 -17.33 21.52
N ASP A 14 2.45 -18.03 20.40
CA ASP A 14 2.13 -19.45 20.37
C ASP A 14 3.44 -20.23 20.12
N ASN A 15 3.37 -21.44 19.55
CA ASN A 15 4.54 -22.25 19.20
C ASN A 15 5.11 -21.91 17.80
N GLY A 16 4.80 -20.72 17.27
CA GLY A 16 5.24 -20.30 15.94
C GLY A 16 6.63 -19.68 15.90
N LYS A 17 7.03 -19.20 14.72
CA LYS A 17 8.35 -18.58 14.52
C LYS A 17 8.41 -17.21 15.19
N ILE A 18 9.29 -17.06 16.18
CA ILE A 18 9.48 -15.79 16.89
C ILE A 18 10.44 -14.86 16.13
N ILE A 19 10.05 -13.58 16.06
CA ILE A 19 10.89 -12.46 15.66
C ILE A 19 10.96 -11.42 16.78
N GLU A 20 12.13 -10.83 16.97
CA GLU A 20 12.34 -9.73 17.92
C GLU A 20 12.58 -8.44 17.15
N ILE A 21 11.79 -7.40 17.41
CA ILE A 21 11.97 -6.09 16.82
C ILE A 21 12.43 -5.13 17.90
N ILE A 22 13.54 -4.46 17.63
CA ILE A 22 14.05 -3.35 18.43
C ILE A 22 14.75 -2.36 17.50
N ASN A 23 14.42 -1.07 17.64
CA ASN A 23 15.06 0.02 16.93
C ASN A 23 15.92 0.82 17.92
N THR A 24 17.21 0.52 17.96
CA THR A 24 18.19 1.18 18.85
C THR A 24 19.20 2.07 18.12
N ASN A 25 19.22 2.01 16.78
CA ASN A 25 20.21 2.72 15.99
C ASN A 25 19.84 4.20 15.81
N ASP A 26 20.79 4.97 15.30
CA ASP A 26 20.53 6.34 14.88
C ASP A 26 19.46 6.39 13.77
N LEU A 27 18.73 7.50 13.69
CA LEU A 27 17.61 7.66 12.76
C LEU A 27 18.00 7.42 11.29
N GLU A 28 19.23 7.76 10.93
CA GLU A 28 19.83 7.53 9.61
C GLU A 28 19.92 6.03 9.31
N ASP A 29 20.59 5.26 10.18
CA ASP A 29 20.76 3.82 10.03
C ASP A 29 19.42 3.08 10.07
N LEU A 30 18.48 3.53 10.90
CA LEU A 30 17.13 2.96 10.94
C LEU A 30 16.39 3.15 9.62
N LEU A 31 16.50 4.33 8.99
CA LEU A 31 15.93 4.57 7.67
C LEU A 31 16.59 3.69 6.62
N LYS A 32 17.92 3.56 6.65
CA LYS A 32 18.67 2.69 5.74
C LYS A 32 18.23 1.24 5.85
N LEU A 33 18.15 0.73 7.08
CA LEU A 33 17.70 -0.63 7.38
C LEU A 33 16.27 -0.87 6.89
N TYR A 34 15.35 0.07 7.12
CA TYR A 34 13.99 -0.06 6.60
C TYR A 34 13.98 0.00 5.06
N ALA A 35 14.82 0.82 4.44
CA ALA A 35 14.94 0.86 2.99
C ALA A 35 15.32 -0.51 2.41
N GLU A 36 16.30 -1.18 3.02
CA GLU A 36 16.73 -2.54 2.64
C GLU A 36 15.63 -3.58 2.83
N LYS A 37 14.91 -3.53 3.96
CA LYS A 37 13.75 -4.42 4.21
C LYS A 37 12.74 -4.34 3.06
N PHE A 38 12.38 -3.13 2.66
CA PHE A 38 11.42 -2.88 1.59
C PHE A 38 11.95 -3.26 0.20
N GLU A 39 13.22 -2.98 -0.09
CA GLU A 39 13.86 -3.32 -1.36
C GLU A 39 13.95 -4.83 -1.55
N ILE A 40 14.47 -5.56 -0.55
CA ILE A 40 14.60 -7.03 -0.59
C ILE A 40 13.22 -7.67 -0.79
N SER A 41 12.19 -7.16 -0.12
CA SER A 41 10.82 -7.64 -0.29
C SER A 41 10.29 -7.41 -1.70
N ALA A 42 10.58 -6.23 -2.29
CA ALA A 42 10.17 -5.90 -3.66
C ALA A 42 10.90 -6.77 -4.70
N TYR A 43 12.20 -6.97 -4.51
CA TYR A 43 13.04 -7.81 -5.36
C TYR A 43 12.53 -9.27 -5.35
N LYS A 44 12.35 -9.85 -4.17
CA LYS A 44 11.86 -11.24 -4.03
C LYS A 44 10.47 -11.44 -4.63
N LEU A 45 9.59 -10.46 -4.47
CA LEU A 45 8.26 -10.51 -5.06
C LEU A 45 8.32 -10.40 -6.59
N THR A 46 9.24 -9.61 -7.12
CA THR A 46 9.46 -9.47 -8.57
C THR A 46 10.05 -10.74 -9.17
N GLU A 47 11.05 -11.35 -8.53
CA GLU A 47 11.58 -12.67 -8.93
C GLU A 47 10.45 -13.69 -9.01
N HIS A 48 9.60 -13.78 -7.98
CA HIS A 48 8.45 -14.69 -7.98
C HIS A 48 7.52 -14.48 -9.17
N LEU A 49 7.26 -13.23 -9.53
CA LEU A 49 6.36 -12.89 -10.63
C LEU A 49 6.96 -13.27 -11.97
N LEU A 50 8.23 -12.96 -12.20
CA LEU A 50 8.92 -13.23 -13.46
C LEU A 50 9.22 -14.72 -13.67
N GLU A 51 9.33 -15.50 -12.59
CA GLU A 51 9.48 -16.96 -12.63
C GLU A 51 8.14 -17.70 -12.74
N SER A 52 7.01 -17.04 -12.45
CA SER A 52 5.70 -17.66 -12.47
C SER A 52 5.13 -17.74 -13.88
N VAL A 53 4.60 -18.91 -14.25
CA VAL A 53 3.76 -19.08 -15.46
C VAL A 53 2.33 -18.55 -15.28
N ASP A 54 1.95 -18.14 -14.06
CA ASP A 54 0.62 -17.67 -13.74
C ASP A 54 0.46 -16.18 -14.06
N ILE A 55 0.02 -15.91 -15.29
CA ILE A 55 -0.20 -14.57 -15.81
C ILE A 55 -1.19 -13.75 -14.98
N SER A 56 -2.11 -14.38 -14.25
CA SER A 56 -3.07 -13.65 -13.41
C SER A 56 -2.37 -12.93 -12.26
N LYS A 57 -1.24 -13.47 -11.78
CA LYS A 57 -0.43 -12.83 -10.74
C LYS A 57 0.31 -11.60 -11.25
N LEU A 58 0.74 -11.61 -12.52
CA LEU A 58 1.42 -10.48 -13.15
C LEU A 58 0.53 -9.22 -13.13
N ASP A 59 -0.76 -9.38 -13.42
CA ASP A 59 -1.73 -8.28 -13.47
C ASP A 59 -2.10 -7.77 -12.07
N ILE A 60 -2.07 -8.66 -11.07
CA ILE A 60 -2.51 -8.36 -9.70
C ILE A 60 -1.39 -7.75 -8.86
N TYR A 61 -0.16 -8.30 -8.90
CA TYR A 61 0.87 -7.96 -7.90
C TYR A 61 1.63 -6.65 -8.21
N PHE A 62 1.40 -6.03 -9.37
CA PHE A 62 2.11 -4.82 -9.77
C PHE A 62 2.08 -3.71 -8.70
N PHE A 63 0.91 -3.46 -8.09
CA PHE A 63 0.75 -2.34 -7.15
C PHE A 63 1.53 -2.52 -5.84
N SER A 64 1.57 -3.74 -5.28
CA SER A 64 2.37 -4.04 -4.09
C SER A 64 3.88 -3.97 -4.41
N VAL A 65 4.33 -4.54 -5.53
CA VAL A 65 5.73 -4.43 -5.99
C VAL A 65 6.14 -2.97 -6.16
N ALA A 66 5.34 -2.19 -6.89
CA ALA A 66 5.61 -0.79 -7.14
C ALA A 66 5.68 0.01 -5.84
N TYR A 67 4.77 -0.24 -4.90
CA TYR A 67 4.81 0.40 -3.59
C TYR A 67 6.08 0.03 -2.80
N LEU A 68 6.44 -1.27 -2.71
CA LEU A 68 7.59 -1.71 -1.91
C LEU A 68 8.90 -1.06 -2.40
N PHE A 69 9.14 -1.06 -3.72
CA PHE A 69 10.26 -0.34 -4.32
C PHE A 69 10.17 1.17 -4.08
N ARG A 70 8.99 1.75 -4.24
CA ARG A 70 8.79 3.19 -4.04
C ARG A 70 9.06 3.61 -2.59
N GLN A 71 8.70 2.77 -1.62
CA GLN A 71 8.96 2.99 -0.21
C GLN A 71 10.45 2.83 0.12
N SER A 72 11.14 1.83 -0.45
CA SER A 72 12.58 1.68 -0.24
C SER A 72 13.37 2.90 -0.73
N ILE A 73 13.05 3.41 -1.92
CA ILE A 73 13.67 4.61 -2.51
C ILE A 73 13.44 5.85 -1.63
N GLU A 74 12.23 6.04 -1.08
CA GLU A 74 11.97 7.15 -0.17
C GLU A 74 12.80 7.06 1.12
N LEU A 75 12.92 5.86 1.67
CA LEU A 75 13.64 5.63 2.91
C LEU A 75 15.14 5.82 2.75
N ILE A 76 15.76 5.30 1.67
CA ILE A 76 17.19 5.53 1.40
C ILE A 76 17.50 7.00 1.13
N LEU A 77 16.62 7.71 0.43
CA LEU A 77 16.74 9.15 0.25
C LEU A 77 16.68 9.90 1.58
N LYS A 78 15.73 9.55 2.45
CA LYS A 78 15.64 10.15 3.79
C LYS A 78 16.86 9.81 4.65
N ALA A 79 17.40 8.59 4.53
CA ALA A 79 18.63 8.19 5.21
C ALA A 79 19.79 9.08 4.75
N LEU A 80 19.98 9.22 3.43
CA LEU A 80 20.99 10.09 2.84
C LEU A 80 20.83 11.56 3.30
N ALA A 81 19.61 12.07 3.41
CA ALA A 81 19.38 13.40 3.98
C ALA A 81 19.81 13.49 5.46
N PHE A 82 19.50 12.46 6.25
CA PHE A 82 19.79 12.43 7.69
C PHE A 82 21.27 12.23 8.00
N LYS A 83 22.05 11.76 7.02
CA LYS A 83 23.51 11.77 7.02
C LYS A 83 24.11 13.18 7.13
N TYR A 84 23.44 14.17 6.56
CA TYR A 84 23.93 15.55 6.57
C TYR A 84 23.14 16.45 7.52
N ILE A 85 21.83 16.27 7.61
CA ILE A 85 20.96 17.04 8.50
C ILE A 85 20.94 16.35 9.86
N ARG A 86 21.74 16.84 10.82
CA ARG A 86 21.87 16.21 12.16
C ARG A 86 20.92 16.78 13.21
N ASN A 87 20.60 18.07 13.14
CA ASN A 87 19.71 18.72 14.11
C ASN A 87 18.26 18.19 14.00
N LYS A 88 17.63 17.91 15.16
CA LYS A 88 16.26 17.37 15.24
C LYS A 88 15.20 18.26 14.59
N GLU A 89 15.27 19.57 14.83
CA GLU A 89 14.30 20.54 14.30
C GLU A 89 14.43 20.65 12.78
N ASP A 90 15.65 20.67 12.27
CA ASP A 90 15.92 20.69 10.83
C ASP A 90 15.47 19.40 10.14
N ARG A 91 15.65 18.24 10.77
CA ARG A 91 15.10 16.96 10.28
C ARG A 91 13.58 17.01 10.20
N ILE A 92 12.90 17.51 11.23
CA ILE A 92 11.43 17.67 11.23
C ILE A 92 10.99 18.66 10.14
N LYS A 93 11.70 19.79 10.00
CA LYS A 93 11.43 20.79 8.96
C LYS A 93 11.61 20.21 7.57
N PHE A 94 12.69 19.45 7.35
CA PHE A 94 12.95 18.72 6.12
C PHE A 94 11.79 17.78 5.77
N LEU A 95 11.40 16.89 6.70
CA LEU A 95 10.29 15.95 6.49
C LEU A 95 8.96 16.64 6.22
N LYS A 96 8.68 17.78 6.87
CA LYS A 96 7.45 18.56 6.64
C LYS A 96 7.43 19.19 5.24
N LEU A 97 8.58 19.65 4.76
CA LEU A 97 8.71 20.33 3.48
C LEU A 97 8.69 19.35 2.31
N THR A 98 9.37 18.20 2.43
CA THR A 98 9.46 17.20 1.36
C THR A 98 8.34 16.17 1.39
N LYS A 99 7.86 15.83 2.59
CA LYS A 99 6.87 14.78 2.85
C LYS A 99 7.31 13.44 2.26
N HIS A 100 6.77 13.10 1.10
CA HIS A 100 6.98 11.85 0.38
C HIS A 100 7.54 12.09 -1.02
N ASN A 101 7.67 13.34 -1.50
CA ASN A 101 8.05 13.61 -2.88
C ASN A 101 9.55 13.31 -3.10
N LEU A 102 9.85 12.29 -3.92
CA LEU A 102 11.22 11.84 -4.21
C LEU A 102 12.08 12.95 -4.81
N TYR A 103 11.51 13.72 -5.74
CA TYR A 103 12.19 14.84 -6.40
C TYR A 103 12.54 15.92 -5.38
N ASP A 104 11.57 16.35 -4.57
CA ASP A 104 11.79 17.39 -3.57
C ASP A 104 12.84 16.96 -2.53
N ILE A 105 12.85 15.67 -2.17
CA ILE A 105 13.87 15.10 -1.31
C ILE A 105 15.25 15.19 -1.99
N LEU A 106 15.39 14.66 -3.21
CA LEU A 106 16.66 14.62 -3.93
C LEU A 106 17.26 16.03 -4.14
N ILE A 107 16.44 16.99 -4.57
CA ILE A 107 16.87 18.39 -4.77
C ILE A 107 17.40 19.02 -3.48
N ARG A 108 16.77 18.72 -2.33
CA ARG A 108 17.23 19.24 -1.04
C ARG A 108 18.49 18.56 -0.52
N ILE A 109 18.76 17.33 -0.97
CA ILE A 109 20.00 16.62 -0.64
C ILE A 109 21.15 17.11 -1.51
N LYS A 110 20.88 17.51 -2.76
CA LYS A 110 21.88 17.92 -3.77
C LYS A 110 23.02 18.79 -3.23
N PRO A 111 22.79 19.86 -2.42
CA PRO A 111 23.88 20.71 -1.93
C PRO A 111 24.90 19.98 -1.02
N TYR A 112 24.50 18.86 -0.41
CA TYR A 112 25.37 18.09 0.48
C TYR A 112 26.22 17.03 -0.25
N ILE A 113 25.89 16.71 -1.50
CA ILE A 113 26.50 15.62 -2.27
C ILE A 113 27.09 16.11 -3.60
N GLU A 114 27.36 17.41 -3.73
CA GLU A 114 27.81 18.01 -5.00
C GLU A 114 29.15 17.45 -5.49
N SER A 115 30.06 17.12 -4.57
CA SER A 115 31.32 16.44 -4.90
C SER A 115 31.09 15.06 -5.50
N ASP A 116 30.16 14.29 -4.94
CA ASP A 116 29.83 12.94 -5.43
C ASP A 116 29.19 13.03 -6.81
N ILE A 117 28.26 13.98 -7.00
CA ILE A 117 27.58 14.20 -8.29
C ILE A 117 28.58 14.42 -9.43
N ASN A 118 29.71 15.09 -9.17
CA ASN A 118 30.73 15.32 -10.19
C ASN A 118 31.44 14.02 -10.65
N VAL A 119 31.41 12.95 -9.86
CA VAL A 119 31.96 11.63 -10.22
C VAL A 119 31.11 10.93 -11.28
N ASP A 120 29.78 11.04 -11.19
CA ASP A 120 28.84 10.47 -12.18
C ASP A 120 27.61 11.36 -12.36
N LYS A 121 27.81 12.48 -13.05
CA LYS A 121 26.75 13.45 -13.33
C LYS A 121 25.61 12.84 -14.15
N LYS A 122 25.91 11.89 -15.05
CA LYS A 122 24.90 11.27 -15.91
C LYS A 122 23.88 10.48 -15.10
N SER A 123 24.34 9.68 -14.14
CA SER A 123 23.44 8.93 -13.25
C SER A 123 22.60 9.85 -12.36
N PHE A 124 23.18 10.95 -11.87
CA PHE A 124 22.43 11.93 -11.09
C PHE A 124 21.35 12.66 -11.93
N ASP A 125 21.70 13.13 -13.12
CA ASP A 125 20.75 13.79 -14.04
C ASP A 125 19.63 12.83 -14.46
N TRP A 126 19.94 11.54 -14.60
CA TRP A 126 18.95 10.49 -14.80
C TRP A 126 17.98 10.35 -13.63
N LEU A 127 18.46 10.34 -12.37
CA LEU A 127 17.61 10.31 -11.17
C LEU A 127 16.65 11.50 -11.12
N ILE A 128 17.14 12.70 -11.43
CA ILE A 128 16.33 13.92 -11.47
C ILE A 128 15.19 13.77 -12.47
N SER A 129 15.50 13.32 -13.69
CA SER A 129 14.53 13.10 -14.75
C SER A 129 13.53 12.01 -14.38
N PHE A 130 13.99 10.93 -13.74
CA PHE A 130 13.16 9.80 -13.33
C PHE A 130 12.19 10.20 -12.21
N PHE A 131 12.64 10.96 -11.21
CA PHE A 131 11.78 11.44 -10.13
C PHE A 131 10.80 12.52 -10.57
N ASP A 132 11.17 13.34 -11.54
CA ASP A 132 10.23 14.26 -12.18
C ASP A 132 9.13 13.47 -12.90
N ASN A 133 9.49 12.45 -13.67
CA ASN A 133 8.50 11.57 -14.32
C ASN A 133 7.61 10.81 -13.32
N ILE A 134 8.16 10.34 -12.18
CA ILE A 134 7.37 9.71 -11.13
C ILE A 134 6.34 10.68 -10.54
N ASN A 135 6.63 11.99 -10.46
CA ASN A 135 5.69 12.95 -9.87
C ASN A 135 4.39 13.08 -10.64
N ASP A 136 4.38 12.80 -11.94
CA ASP A 136 3.16 12.80 -12.75
C ASP A 136 2.16 11.72 -12.29
N ILE A 137 2.66 10.65 -11.67
CA ILE A 137 1.88 9.48 -11.25
C ILE A 137 1.74 9.43 -9.72
N ASP A 138 2.85 9.53 -8.99
CA ASP A 138 2.95 9.19 -7.56
C ASP A 138 3.68 10.24 -6.70
N LYS A 139 3.42 11.52 -6.93
CA LYS A 139 4.01 12.62 -6.13
C LYS A 139 3.79 12.49 -4.61
N LYS A 140 2.68 11.90 -4.19
CA LYS A 140 2.25 11.80 -2.78
C LYS A 140 2.47 10.42 -2.15
N SER A 141 3.06 9.47 -2.88
CA SER A 141 3.18 8.07 -2.46
C SER A 141 1.81 7.39 -2.28
N ASP A 142 0.76 7.83 -2.97
CA ASP A 142 -0.60 7.27 -2.80
C ASP A 142 -1.00 6.34 -3.96
N ALA A 143 -0.42 6.51 -5.15
CA ALA A 143 -0.89 5.89 -6.39
C ALA A 143 -0.72 4.37 -6.41
N PHE A 144 0.34 3.86 -5.78
CA PHE A 144 0.54 2.41 -5.67
C PHE A 144 -0.16 1.79 -4.47
N ARG A 145 -0.71 2.61 -3.56
CA ARG A 145 -1.42 2.15 -2.36
C ARG A 145 -2.92 2.07 -2.55
N TYR A 146 -3.49 2.95 -3.37
CA TYR A 146 -4.92 3.10 -3.56
C TYR A 146 -5.27 3.16 -5.05
N PRO A 147 -6.43 2.62 -5.45
CA PRO A 147 -6.86 2.64 -6.85
C PRO A 147 -7.05 4.03 -7.44
N PHE A 148 -7.24 5.04 -6.58
CA PHE A 148 -7.44 6.41 -6.98
C PHE A 148 -7.14 7.41 -5.86
N GLY A 149 -6.82 8.64 -6.25
CA GLY A 149 -6.82 9.79 -5.36
C GLY A 149 -8.18 10.47 -5.28
N ILE A 150 -8.43 11.24 -4.23
CA ILE A 150 -9.63 12.08 -4.09
C ILE A 150 -9.24 13.54 -4.29
N SER A 151 -9.91 14.22 -5.23
CA SER A 151 -9.81 15.67 -5.42
C SER A 151 -11.05 16.36 -4.85
N ILE A 152 -10.86 17.58 -4.36
CA ILE A 152 -11.92 18.40 -3.76
C ILE A 152 -11.97 19.71 -4.52
N LYS A 153 -13.12 20.03 -5.09
CA LYS A 153 -13.42 21.32 -5.73
C LYS A 153 -14.60 21.98 -5.01
N ARG A 154 -14.82 23.26 -5.27
CA ARG A 154 -16.06 23.94 -4.87
C ARG A 154 -16.94 24.10 -6.11
N ASP A 155 -18.22 23.84 -5.97
CA ASP A 155 -19.20 24.18 -7.00
C ASP A 155 -19.54 25.68 -6.99
N TRP A 156 -20.51 26.06 -7.82
CA TRP A 156 -20.97 27.45 -7.97
C TRP A 156 -21.66 28.00 -6.71
N LEU A 157 -22.15 27.13 -5.81
CA LEU A 157 -22.71 27.49 -4.50
C LEU A 157 -21.64 27.54 -3.40
N GLY A 158 -20.41 27.13 -3.71
CA GLY A 158 -19.31 27.06 -2.76
C GLY A 158 -19.23 25.74 -1.99
N GLU A 159 -20.10 24.77 -2.30
CA GLU A 159 -20.14 23.46 -1.66
C GLU A 159 -19.01 22.54 -2.16
N LYS A 160 -18.53 21.67 -1.28
CA LYS A 160 -17.41 20.76 -1.61
C LYS A 160 -17.90 19.61 -2.47
N VAL A 161 -17.35 19.50 -3.67
CA VAL A 161 -17.54 18.37 -4.59
C VAL A 161 -16.29 17.50 -4.58
N TYR A 162 -16.49 16.21 -4.38
CA TYR A 162 -15.45 15.19 -4.34
C TYR A 162 -15.39 14.47 -5.68
N SER A 163 -14.18 14.18 -6.15
CA SER A 163 -13.98 13.45 -7.41
C SER A 163 -12.87 12.42 -7.27
N ILE A 164 -13.06 11.30 -7.96
CA ILE A 164 -12.08 10.23 -8.09
C ILE A 164 -11.08 10.62 -9.18
N ASN A 165 -9.79 10.44 -8.90
CA ASN A 165 -8.72 10.57 -9.87
C ASN A 165 -8.04 9.20 -9.99
N PRO A 166 -8.42 8.36 -10.96
CA PRO A 166 -7.81 7.05 -11.17
C PRO A 166 -6.31 7.18 -11.42
N VAL A 167 -5.54 6.21 -10.93
CA VAL A 167 -4.08 6.16 -11.17
C VAL A 167 -3.77 5.91 -12.63
N LEU A 168 -4.52 5.00 -13.25
CA LEU A 168 -4.46 4.70 -14.68
C LEU A 168 -5.87 4.85 -15.27
N THR A 169 -5.99 5.65 -16.32
CA THR A 169 -7.28 5.93 -16.99
C THR A 169 -7.53 5.02 -18.20
N LYS A 170 -6.52 4.28 -18.62
CA LYS A 170 -6.57 3.32 -19.73
C LYS A 170 -5.91 2.01 -19.31
N GLN A 171 -6.29 0.93 -19.98
CA GLN A 171 -5.54 -0.31 -19.90
C GLN A 171 -4.10 -0.04 -20.34
N THR A 172 -3.15 -0.48 -19.54
CA THR A 172 -1.72 -0.23 -19.70
C THR A 172 -0.98 -1.53 -19.54
N HIS A 173 -0.12 -1.86 -20.51
CA HIS A 173 0.67 -3.10 -20.56
C HIS A 173 2.09 -2.82 -20.08
N ILE A 174 2.31 -2.83 -18.77
CA ILE A 174 3.55 -2.38 -18.15
C ILE A 174 4.63 -3.44 -18.35
N ASP A 175 5.77 -3.07 -18.93
CA ASP A 175 6.97 -3.91 -18.99
C ASP A 175 7.57 -4.05 -17.57
N LEU A 176 7.28 -5.18 -16.92
CA LEU A 176 7.61 -5.41 -15.51
C LEU A 176 9.13 -5.51 -15.29
N VAL A 177 9.87 -6.05 -16.26
CA VAL A 177 11.33 -6.17 -16.20
C VAL A 177 11.95 -4.78 -16.24
N LYS A 178 11.55 -3.94 -17.19
CA LYS A 178 12.05 -2.56 -17.24
C LYS A 178 11.62 -1.75 -16.03
N PHE A 179 10.39 -1.94 -15.53
CA PHE A 179 9.94 -1.29 -14.31
C PHE A 179 10.85 -1.65 -13.13
N ALA A 180 11.02 -2.93 -12.85
CA ALA A 180 11.84 -3.42 -11.74
C ALA A 180 13.30 -2.98 -11.86
N ASN A 181 13.90 -3.10 -13.05
CA ASN A 181 15.29 -2.68 -13.29
C ASN A 181 15.49 -1.18 -13.02
N LYS A 182 14.55 -0.32 -13.40
CA LYS A 182 14.65 1.12 -13.08
C LYS A 182 14.56 1.39 -11.59
N MET A 183 13.65 0.70 -10.88
CA MET A 183 13.51 0.86 -9.43
C MET A 183 14.75 0.37 -8.68
N LEU A 184 15.29 -0.79 -9.07
CA LEU A 184 16.53 -1.34 -8.53
C LEU A 184 17.73 -0.45 -8.83
N SER A 185 17.92 -0.03 -10.09
CA SER A 185 18.99 0.92 -10.44
C SER A 185 18.89 2.21 -9.65
N THR A 186 17.68 2.73 -9.45
CA THR A 186 17.46 3.92 -8.62
C THR A 186 17.93 3.68 -7.19
N TYR A 187 17.52 2.56 -6.59
CA TYR A 187 17.93 2.21 -5.23
C TYR A 187 19.45 2.05 -5.13
N GLU A 188 20.10 1.35 -6.06
CA GLU A 188 21.54 1.11 -6.05
C GLU A 188 22.36 2.40 -6.22
N ILE A 189 21.93 3.31 -7.10
CA ILE A 189 22.58 4.63 -7.25
C ILE A 189 22.51 5.39 -5.92
N LEU A 190 21.35 5.43 -5.27
CA LEU A 190 21.18 6.12 -3.98
C LEU A 190 21.90 5.42 -2.83
N ASN A 191 21.93 4.10 -2.84
CA ASN A 191 22.67 3.28 -1.90
C ASN A 191 24.19 3.53 -2.01
N SER A 192 24.70 3.68 -3.24
CA SER A 192 26.11 4.03 -3.47
C SER A 192 26.46 5.44 -2.97
N LEU A 193 25.54 6.42 -3.10
CA LEU A 193 25.69 7.75 -2.48
C LEU A 193 25.73 7.64 -0.95
N TYR A 194 24.83 6.86 -0.35
CA TYR A 194 24.78 6.68 1.10
C TYR A 194 26.08 6.07 1.64
N ASN A 195 26.64 5.10 0.94
CA ASN A 195 27.85 4.37 1.34
C ASN A 195 29.17 5.03 0.91
N ASP A 196 29.16 6.27 0.40
CA ASP A 196 30.35 7.01 -0.07
C ASP A 196 31.17 6.27 -1.15
N VAL A 197 30.50 5.47 -1.97
CA VAL A 197 31.10 4.71 -3.10
C VAL A 197 30.43 5.08 -4.43
N TYR A 198 29.96 6.32 -4.55
CA TYR A 198 29.24 6.78 -5.74
C TYR A 198 30.09 6.66 -7.01
N GLY A 199 29.43 6.33 -8.13
CA GLY A 199 30.08 6.09 -9.43
C GLY A 199 30.65 4.68 -9.60
N THR A 200 30.66 3.85 -8.55
CA THR A 200 31.03 2.42 -8.65
C THR A 200 29.92 1.60 -9.32
N TYR A 201 28.66 1.85 -8.98
CA TYR A 201 27.52 1.24 -9.64
C TYR A 201 27.39 1.76 -11.08
N LYS A 202 27.39 0.85 -12.05
CA LYS A 202 27.19 1.19 -13.47
C LYS A 202 25.75 0.89 -13.85
N ARG A 203 24.94 1.95 -13.92
CA ARG A 203 23.56 1.89 -14.41
C ARG A 203 23.56 1.43 -15.88
N ASP A 204 22.62 0.57 -16.24
CA ASP A 204 22.34 0.27 -17.64
C ASP A 204 21.87 1.54 -18.36
N GLU A 205 22.68 2.03 -19.30
CA GLU A 205 22.40 3.25 -20.05
C GLU A 205 21.16 3.14 -20.95
N SER A 206 20.70 1.91 -21.25
CA SER A 206 19.48 1.66 -22.04
C SER A 206 18.20 2.01 -21.27
N LEU A 207 18.25 2.05 -19.93
CA LEU A 207 17.10 2.38 -19.09
C LEU A 207 16.75 3.86 -19.24
N LYS A 208 15.55 4.14 -19.75
CA LYS A 208 15.03 5.51 -19.86
C LYS A 208 14.50 5.98 -18.49
N PRO A 209 14.58 7.28 -18.18
CA PRO A 209 14.04 7.83 -16.93
C PRO A 209 12.51 7.98 -17.00
N ILE A 210 11.81 6.90 -17.36
CA ILE A 210 10.35 6.84 -17.51
C ILE A 210 9.85 5.70 -16.64
N LEU A 211 8.98 5.98 -15.67
CA LEU A 211 8.46 5.02 -14.70
C LEU A 211 7.74 3.85 -15.38
N ILE A 212 6.76 4.16 -16.21
CA ILE A 212 5.93 3.17 -16.90
C ILE A 212 6.28 3.19 -18.38
N GLU A 213 6.84 2.08 -18.85
CA GLU A 213 7.02 1.80 -20.27
C GLU A 213 6.08 0.67 -20.67
N GLU A 214 5.40 0.83 -21.80
CA GLU A 214 4.52 -0.22 -22.33
C GLU A 214 5.31 -1.25 -23.15
N GLY A 215 4.91 -2.52 -23.09
CA GLY A 215 5.47 -3.63 -23.85
C GLY A 215 6.05 -4.75 -22.98
N GLY A 216 7.18 -5.31 -23.40
CA GLY A 216 7.79 -6.49 -22.77
C GLY A 216 7.30 -7.80 -23.39
N SER A 217 7.84 -8.91 -22.89
CA SER A 217 7.35 -10.24 -23.29
C SER A 217 6.02 -10.55 -22.61
N TYR A 218 5.24 -11.48 -23.18
CA TYR A 218 3.91 -11.84 -22.64
C TYR A 218 3.96 -12.28 -21.16
N TYR A 219 5.00 -13.00 -20.75
CA TYR A 219 5.21 -13.48 -19.38
C TYR A 219 5.97 -12.48 -18.49
N SER A 220 6.19 -11.27 -18.98
CA SER A 220 6.93 -10.23 -18.26
C SER A 220 6.25 -8.87 -18.33
N GLN A 221 4.94 -8.86 -18.61
CA GLN A 221 4.12 -7.66 -18.63
C GLN A 221 3.00 -7.76 -17.58
N SER A 222 2.67 -6.64 -16.95
CA SER A 222 1.51 -6.48 -16.09
C SER A 222 0.44 -5.66 -16.81
N VAL A 223 -0.76 -6.21 -16.96
CA VAL A 223 -1.90 -5.53 -17.59
C VAL A 223 -2.78 -4.93 -16.50
N VAL A 224 -2.85 -3.60 -16.44
CA VAL A 224 -3.55 -2.85 -15.39
C VAL A 224 -4.41 -1.74 -15.98
N GLY A 225 -5.32 -1.15 -15.20
CA GLY A 225 -6.16 -0.02 -15.64
C GLY A 225 -7.40 -0.40 -16.45
N TYR A 226 -7.99 -1.57 -16.18
CA TYR A 226 -9.17 -2.08 -16.89
C TYR A 226 -10.34 -1.09 -16.86
N LYS A 227 -10.92 -0.84 -18.05
CA LYS A 227 -11.97 0.15 -18.32
C LYS A 227 -13.35 -0.20 -17.71
N HIS A 228 -13.55 -1.41 -17.17
CA HIS A 228 -14.88 -1.99 -17.07
C HIS A 228 -15.60 -2.01 -15.72
N SER A 229 -15.03 -1.54 -14.60
CA SER A 229 -15.90 -1.07 -13.51
C SER A 229 -15.17 -0.14 -12.54
N PHE A 230 -15.88 0.89 -12.07
CA PHE A 230 -15.45 1.77 -10.99
C PHE A 230 -15.32 1.04 -9.64
N LYS A 231 -15.68 -0.27 -9.57
CA LYS A 231 -15.45 -1.17 -8.43
C LYS A 231 -14.01 -1.74 -8.48
N SER A 232 -13.04 -0.83 -8.40
CA SER A 232 -11.63 -1.04 -8.75
C SER A 232 -10.74 -1.50 -7.58
N TYR A 233 -11.31 -1.82 -6.41
CA TYR A 233 -10.51 -2.18 -5.23
C TYR A 233 -9.98 -3.62 -5.26
N TYR A 234 -10.68 -4.54 -5.93
CA TYR A 234 -10.32 -5.97 -5.90
C TYR A 234 -8.87 -6.24 -6.33
N PRO A 235 -8.36 -5.74 -7.48
CA PRO A 235 -6.98 -5.97 -7.87
C PRO A 235 -5.97 -5.49 -6.82
N TYR A 236 -6.24 -4.35 -6.14
CA TYR A 236 -5.38 -3.84 -5.09
C TYR A 236 -5.44 -4.72 -3.83
N ILE A 237 -6.64 -5.10 -3.37
CA ILE A 237 -6.80 -5.95 -2.18
C ILE A 237 -6.07 -7.28 -2.39
N GLU A 238 -6.27 -7.92 -3.54
CA GLU A 238 -5.60 -9.17 -3.92
C GLU A 238 -4.09 -8.98 -4.04
N SER A 239 -3.63 -7.88 -4.66
CA SER A 239 -2.22 -7.51 -4.76
C SER A 239 -1.55 -7.56 -3.40
N TYR A 240 -2.09 -6.80 -2.46
CA TYR A 240 -1.52 -6.65 -1.12
C TYR A 240 -1.66 -7.93 -0.29
N THR A 241 -2.79 -8.63 -0.37
CA THR A 241 -3.03 -9.87 0.38
C THR A 241 -2.11 -10.98 -0.09
N ASN A 242 -2.08 -11.26 -1.39
CA ASN A 242 -1.32 -12.37 -1.94
C ASN A 242 0.19 -12.12 -1.87
N SER A 243 0.62 -10.87 -2.02
CA SER A 243 2.02 -10.49 -1.79
C SER A 243 2.44 -10.72 -0.34
N ALA A 244 1.59 -10.38 0.63
CA ALA A 244 1.88 -10.62 2.04
C ALA A 244 1.99 -12.13 2.34
N GLU A 245 1.11 -12.94 1.75
CA GLU A 245 1.16 -14.41 1.89
C GLU A 245 2.42 -15.01 1.27
N TYR A 246 2.84 -14.52 0.11
CA TYR A 246 4.10 -14.94 -0.51
C TYR A 246 5.31 -14.55 0.35
N VAL A 247 5.39 -13.30 0.81
CA VAL A 247 6.46 -12.83 1.68
C VAL A 247 6.50 -13.63 2.99
N TYR A 248 5.34 -13.92 3.59
CA TYR A 248 5.25 -14.83 4.73
C TYR A 248 5.83 -16.22 4.42
N SER A 249 5.52 -16.81 3.27
CA SER A 249 6.05 -18.12 2.88
C SER A 249 7.59 -18.14 2.83
N LEU A 250 8.21 -17.04 2.39
CA LEU A 250 9.67 -16.88 2.39
C LEU A 250 10.24 -16.82 3.81
N THR A 251 9.55 -16.17 4.75
CA THR A 251 9.99 -16.15 6.16
C THR A 251 10.00 -17.52 6.80
N ASN A 252 9.21 -18.47 6.30
CA ASN A 252 9.22 -19.85 6.77
C ASN A 252 10.39 -20.65 6.22
N ASN A 253 10.80 -20.38 4.99
CA ASN A 253 11.85 -21.13 4.29
C ASN A 253 13.27 -20.69 4.66
N ASP A 254 13.47 -19.44 5.08
CA ASP A 254 14.79 -18.91 5.48
C ASP A 254 14.68 -18.04 6.75
N ASP A 255 15.29 -18.51 7.84
CA ASP A 255 15.33 -17.82 9.13
C ASP A 255 16.06 -16.48 9.10
N LYS A 256 16.99 -16.25 8.15
CA LYS A 256 17.67 -14.96 8.01
C LYS A 256 16.79 -13.94 7.31
N LEU A 257 15.97 -14.38 6.35
CA LEU A 257 15.09 -13.49 5.61
C LEU A 257 13.97 -12.91 6.47
N LYS A 258 13.54 -13.59 7.55
CA LYS A 258 12.46 -13.10 8.41
C LYS A 258 12.73 -11.69 8.96
N GLU A 259 14.00 -11.39 9.27
CA GLU A 259 14.42 -10.07 9.76
C GLU A 259 14.18 -8.99 8.70
N PHE A 260 14.35 -9.30 7.42
CA PHE A 260 14.14 -8.35 6.35
C PHE A 260 12.69 -8.23 5.91
N LEU A 261 11.95 -9.32 5.98
CA LEU A 261 10.64 -9.47 5.35
C LEU A 261 9.45 -9.17 6.28
N PHE A 262 9.61 -9.29 7.60
CA PHE A 262 8.48 -9.20 8.54
C PHE A 262 7.76 -7.83 8.54
N ILE A 263 8.52 -6.72 8.56
CA ILE A 263 7.92 -5.37 8.58
C ILE A 263 7.18 -5.07 7.26
N PRO A 264 7.78 -5.29 6.07
CA PRO A 264 7.07 -5.18 4.79
C PRO A 264 5.83 -6.09 4.70
N MET A 265 5.91 -7.34 5.16
CA MET A 265 4.77 -8.26 5.22
C MET A 265 3.61 -7.68 6.05
N CYS A 266 3.91 -7.17 7.25
CA CYS A 266 2.90 -6.55 8.11
C CYS A 266 2.27 -5.32 7.45
N TYR A 267 3.08 -4.50 6.77
CA TYR A 267 2.56 -3.37 6.01
C TYR A 267 1.59 -3.82 4.90
N LEU A 268 1.97 -4.84 4.11
CA LEU A 268 1.14 -5.33 3.00
C LEU A 268 -0.23 -5.78 3.51
N TYR A 269 -0.27 -6.61 4.57
CA TYR A 269 -1.52 -7.02 5.21
C TYR A 269 -2.32 -5.84 5.75
N ARG A 270 -1.67 -4.91 6.46
CA ARG A 270 -2.34 -3.74 7.03
C ARG A 270 -2.95 -2.86 5.93
N ASN A 271 -2.30 -2.71 4.79
CA ASN A 271 -2.85 -1.98 3.65
C ASN A 271 -4.03 -2.72 3.00
N ALA A 272 -3.95 -4.04 2.86
CA ALA A 272 -5.08 -4.86 2.39
C ALA A 272 -6.33 -4.68 3.27
N VAL A 273 -6.18 -4.67 4.61
CA VAL A 273 -7.30 -4.43 5.54
C VAL A 273 -7.93 -3.05 5.32
N GLU A 274 -7.12 -2.00 5.19
CA GLU A 274 -7.63 -0.65 4.92
C GLU A 274 -8.38 -0.59 3.58
N LEU A 275 -7.83 -1.21 2.53
CA LEU A 275 -8.46 -1.28 1.21
C LEU A 275 -9.79 -2.03 1.25
N SER A 276 -9.87 -3.16 1.95
CA SER A 276 -11.11 -3.92 2.10
C SER A 276 -12.21 -3.13 2.79
N LEU A 277 -11.87 -2.36 3.84
CA LEU A 277 -12.85 -1.47 4.50
C LEU A 277 -13.33 -0.35 3.58
N LYS A 278 -12.42 0.24 2.79
CA LYS A 278 -12.76 1.28 1.81
C LYS A 278 -13.60 0.73 0.66
N ALA A 279 -13.32 -0.49 0.22
CA ALA A 279 -14.10 -1.18 -0.81
C ALA A 279 -15.53 -1.40 -0.35
N ILE A 280 -15.75 -1.94 0.86
CA ILE A 280 -17.10 -2.12 1.42
C ILE A 280 -17.84 -0.78 1.48
N LEU A 281 -17.18 0.27 1.98
CA LEU A 281 -17.78 1.61 2.10
C LEU A 281 -18.23 2.20 0.75
N ILE A 282 -17.46 1.99 -0.33
CA ILE A 282 -17.69 2.64 -1.62
C ILE A 282 -18.51 1.78 -2.57
N GLU A 283 -18.28 0.47 -2.55
CA GLU A 283 -18.84 -0.45 -3.54
C GLU A 283 -20.14 -1.11 -3.06
N GLU A 284 -20.34 -1.21 -1.74
CA GLU A 284 -21.42 -2.02 -1.16
C GLU A 284 -22.38 -1.26 -0.25
N CYS A 285 -21.92 -0.19 0.43
CA CYS A 285 -22.80 0.59 1.28
C CYS A 285 -23.79 1.44 0.47
N SER A 286 -24.94 1.73 1.07
CA SER A 286 -26.06 2.49 0.51
C SER A 286 -25.78 3.98 0.31
N LEU A 287 -24.64 4.47 0.78
CA LEU A 287 -24.21 5.87 0.64
C LEU A 287 -24.03 6.24 -0.84
N ASP A 288 -24.48 7.45 -1.20
CA ASP A 288 -24.12 8.00 -2.49
C ASP A 288 -22.60 8.26 -2.57
N LEU A 289 -22.08 8.30 -3.80
CA LEU A 289 -20.65 8.40 -4.03
C LEU A 289 -20.02 9.67 -3.42
N GLN A 290 -20.72 10.81 -3.38
CA GLN A 290 -20.17 12.04 -2.79
C GLN A 290 -20.00 11.89 -1.29
N GLU A 291 -21.00 11.37 -0.58
CA GLU A 291 -20.91 11.17 0.86
C GLU A 291 -19.88 10.09 1.21
N ALA A 292 -19.83 8.99 0.46
CA ALA A 292 -18.82 7.94 0.64
C ALA A 292 -17.38 8.49 0.49
N LEU A 293 -17.11 9.27 -0.58
CA LEU A 293 -15.81 9.90 -0.80
C LEU A 293 -15.47 10.95 0.28
N LYS A 294 -16.45 11.74 0.71
CA LYS A 294 -16.30 12.72 1.80
C LYS A 294 -15.92 12.05 3.11
N GLN A 295 -16.63 10.99 3.48
CA GLN A 295 -16.37 10.24 4.71
C GLN A 295 -15.01 9.53 4.62
N MET A 296 -14.71 8.87 3.50
CA MET A 296 -13.41 8.23 3.28
C MET A 296 -12.26 9.24 3.41
N ASN A 297 -12.37 10.41 2.77
CA ASN A 297 -11.37 11.47 2.85
C ASN A 297 -11.21 12.02 4.29
N LYS A 298 -12.31 12.08 5.06
CA LYS A 298 -12.29 12.51 6.47
C LYS A 298 -11.61 11.49 7.37
N LYS A 299 -11.86 10.18 7.16
CA LYS A 299 -11.27 9.11 7.99
C LYS A 299 -9.82 8.79 7.60
N LYS A 300 -9.43 9.03 6.34
CA LYS A 300 -8.11 8.74 5.76
C LYS A 300 -7.68 7.27 5.93
N HIS A 301 -6.92 7.00 6.98
CA HIS A 301 -6.30 5.70 7.28
C HIS A 301 -6.82 5.07 8.58
N LYS A 302 -7.75 5.73 9.26
CA LYS A 302 -8.25 5.30 10.57
C LYS A 302 -9.17 4.09 10.41
N ILE A 303 -8.62 2.90 10.64
CA ILE A 303 -9.29 1.59 10.48
C ILE A 303 -10.60 1.52 11.28
N VAL A 304 -10.58 1.85 12.57
CA VAL A 304 -11.81 1.91 13.40
C VAL A 304 -12.77 3.01 12.91
N GLY A 305 -12.21 4.10 12.38
CA GLY A 305 -12.99 5.18 11.80
C GLY A 305 -13.77 4.76 10.55
N LEU A 306 -13.18 3.90 9.71
CA LEU A 306 -13.82 3.31 8.53
C LEU A 306 -14.83 2.23 8.92
N TRP A 307 -14.48 1.34 9.86
CA TRP A 307 -15.39 0.32 10.38
C TRP A 307 -16.71 0.91 10.89
N ASN A 308 -16.63 2.00 11.66
CA ASN A 308 -17.82 2.68 12.18
C ASN A 308 -18.75 3.26 11.11
N LEU A 309 -18.28 3.40 9.86
CA LEU A 309 -19.13 3.84 8.74
C LEU A 309 -19.90 2.68 8.10
N ILE A 310 -19.38 1.45 8.19
CA ILE A 310 -19.91 0.29 7.44
C ILE A 310 -20.64 -0.72 8.33
N LYS A 311 -20.31 -0.79 9.63
CA LYS A 311 -20.76 -1.86 10.54
C LYS A 311 -22.28 -2.04 10.64
N ASP A 312 -23.05 -0.95 10.55
CA ASP A 312 -24.49 -0.98 10.74
C ASP A 312 -25.16 -1.58 9.50
N GLU A 313 -24.69 -1.22 8.30
CA GLU A 313 -25.14 -1.86 7.04
C GLU A 313 -24.71 -3.34 6.97
N ILE A 314 -23.50 -3.67 7.42
CA ILE A 314 -23.08 -5.09 7.51
C ILE A 314 -24.06 -5.87 8.39
N LYS A 315 -24.46 -5.29 9.53
CA LYS A 315 -25.41 -5.92 10.46
C LYS A 315 -26.79 -6.09 9.84
N GLU A 316 -27.27 -5.10 9.09
CA GLU A 316 -28.54 -5.16 8.36
C GLU A 316 -28.53 -6.30 7.33
N HIS A 317 -27.48 -6.38 6.51
CA HIS A 317 -27.36 -7.44 5.50
C HIS A 317 -27.19 -8.82 6.13
N ALA A 318 -26.40 -8.95 7.21
CA ALA A 318 -26.12 -10.24 7.83
C ALA A 318 -27.33 -10.83 8.58
N SER A 319 -28.23 -9.99 9.09
CA SER A 319 -29.36 -10.41 9.94
C SER A 319 -28.95 -11.46 10.99
N PRO A 320 -27.93 -11.17 11.83
CA PRO A 320 -27.33 -12.17 12.71
C PRO A 320 -28.34 -12.71 13.71
N THR A 321 -28.26 -14.01 14.00
CA THR A 321 -29.06 -14.65 15.04
C THR A 321 -28.68 -14.16 16.43
N GLU A 322 -29.59 -14.28 17.40
CA GLU A 322 -29.32 -13.89 18.78
C GLU A 322 -28.09 -14.66 19.32
N GLY A 323 -27.09 -13.91 19.79
CA GLY A 323 -25.85 -14.47 20.33
C GLY A 323 -24.71 -14.64 19.33
N ASP A 324 -24.90 -14.34 18.03
CA ASP A 324 -23.77 -14.23 17.09
C ASP A 324 -22.84 -13.09 17.53
N LYS A 325 -21.54 -13.39 17.66
CA LYS A 325 -20.48 -12.47 18.10
C LYS A 325 -19.49 -12.14 16.99
N THR A 326 -19.79 -12.48 15.75
CA THR A 326 -18.83 -12.40 14.64
C THR A 326 -18.40 -10.95 14.38
N LEU A 327 -19.34 -10.00 14.38
CA LEU A 327 -19.03 -8.57 14.20
C LEU A 327 -18.22 -8.02 15.38
N GLU A 328 -18.55 -8.40 16.61
CA GLU A 328 -17.81 -8.03 17.82
C GLU A 328 -16.38 -8.58 17.77
N ASN A 329 -16.21 -9.84 17.38
CA ASN A 329 -14.92 -10.47 17.21
C ASN A 329 -14.11 -9.71 16.16
N ALA A 330 -14.66 -9.47 14.97
CA ALA A 330 -13.98 -8.71 13.91
C ALA A 330 -13.57 -7.30 14.38
N PHE A 331 -14.44 -6.62 15.14
CA PHE A 331 -14.12 -5.31 15.71
C PHE A 331 -12.92 -5.36 16.67
N MET A 332 -12.73 -6.45 17.43
CA MET A 332 -11.54 -6.61 18.28
C MET A 332 -10.24 -6.67 17.48
N TYR A 333 -10.22 -7.35 16.32
CA TYR A 333 -9.04 -7.31 15.43
C TYR A 333 -8.77 -5.89 14.96
N LEU A 334 -9.79 -5.20 14.46
CA LEU A 334 -9.66 -3.84 13.96
C LEU A 334 -9.21 -2.87 15.04
N ARG A 335 -9.69 -3.05 16.28
CA ARG A 335 -9.27 -2.27 17.45
C ARG A 335 -7.82 -2.55 17.82
N HIS A 336 -7.39 -3.81 17.87
CA HIS A 336 -5.99 -4.18 18.13
C HIS A 336 -5.05 -3.59 17.08
N LEU A 337 -5.39 -3.74 15.80
CA LEU A 337 -4.62 -3.18 14.70
C LEU A 337 -4.58 -1.64 14.74
N ASN A 338 -5.71 -0.98 15.03
CA ASN A 338 -5.77 0.48 15.15
C ASN A 338 -4.94 0.97 16.35
N ASN A 339 -5.02 0.31 17.51
CA ASN A 339 -4.19 0.68 18.67
C ASN A 339 -2.70 0.47 18.40
N PHE A 340 -2.37 -0.54 17.60
CA PHE A 340 -1.02 -0.79 17.15
C PHE A 340 -0.53 0.31 16.20
N ASP A 341 -1.23 0.58 15.10
CA ASP A 341 -0.78 1.47 14.01
C ASP A 341 -1.89 2.44 13.55
N VAL A 342 -2.19 3.43 14.40
CA VAL A 342 -3.27 4.42 14.19
C VAL A 342 -3.09 5.22 12.91
N GLU A 343 -1.86 5.69 12.64
CA GLU A 343 -1.54 6.64 11.56
C GLU A 343 -1.02 5.94 10.29
N ALA A 344 -1.09 4.61 10.25
CA ALA A 344 -0.61 3.77 9.16
C ALA A 344 0.90 3.86 8.93
N ASP A 345 1.71 4.29 9.89
CA ASP A 345 3.11 4.64 9.68
C ASP A 345 4.11 3.70 10.37
N LYS A 346 3.70 2.93 11.38
CA LYS A 346 4.63 2.08 12.15
C LYS A 346 5.29 0.96 11.36
N PHE A 347 4.58 0.41 10.38
CA PHE A 347 5.16 -0.60 9.49
C PHE A 347 5.91 0.00 8.29
N ARG A 348 5.91 1.33 8.13
CA ARG A 348 6.53 2.01 6.99
C ARG A 348 7.80 2.76 7.35
N TYR A 349 7.81 3.35 8.54
CA TYR A 349 8.90 4.19 9.03
C TYR A 349 9.34 3.71 10.40
N PRO A 350 10.63 3.84 10.75
CA PRO A 350 11.12 3.48 12.07
C PRO A 350 10.77 4.50 13.16
N PHE A 351 10.15 5.63 12.80
CA PHE A 351 9.79 6.70 13.73
C PHE A 351 8.58 7.51 13.25
N SER A 352 7.97 8.23 14.19
CA SER A 352 6.88 9.18 13.93
C SER A 352 7.35 10.47 13.25
N LYS A 353 6.40 11.29 12.78
CA LYS A 353 6.67 12.63 12.21
C LYS A 353 7.43 13.59 13.15
N ASN A 354 7.41 13.32 14.45
CA ASN A 354 8.13 14.09 15.47
C ASN A 354 9.47 13.43 15.87
N LEU A 355 9.90 12.42 15.11
CA LEU A 355 11.13 11.64 15.31
C LEU A 355 11.16 10.83 16.61
N ASN A 356 9.99 10.51 17.18
CA ASN A 356 9.91 9.50 18.23
C ASN A 356 10.05 8.12 17.59
N ILE A 357 11.07 7.36 17.99
CA ILE A 357 11.38 6.02 17.49
C ILE A 357 10.23 5.06 17.84
N TYR A 358 9.83 4.25 16.87
CA TYR A 358 8.93 3.12 17.09
C TYR A 358 9.75 1.88 17.45
N PHE A 359 9.20 0.99 18.27
CA PHE A 359 9.92 -0.19 18.77
C PHE A 359 11.24 0.17 19.48
N ASP A 360 11.23 1.25 20.27
CA ASP A 360 12.37 1.71 21.09
C ASP A 360 12.72 0.74 22.23
N LYS A 361 11.85 -0.24 22.47
CA LYS A 361 12.06 -1.39 23.36
C LYS A 361 11.88 -2.67 22.57
N LYS A 362 12.43 -3.77 23.09
CA LYS A 362 12.27 -5.10 22.49
C LYS A 362 10.81 -5.52 22.46
N HIS A 363 10.29 -5.78 21.27
CA HIS A 363 8.99 -6.42 21.04
C HIS A 363 9.19 -7.80 20.43
N LYS A 364 8.40 -8.77 20.88
CA LYS A 364 8.38 -10.12 20.32
C LYS A 364 7.07 -10.33 19.56
N PHE A 365 7.17 -10.93 18.40
CA PHE A 365 6.01 -11.36 17.62
C PHE A 365 6.20 -12.82 17.22
N ASP A 366 5.10 -13.57 17.26
CA ASP A 366 4.98 -14.83 16.57
C ASP A 366 4.49 -14.55 15.14
N ILE A 367 5.35 -14.82 14.16
CA ILE A 367 5.09 -14.54 12.74
C ILE A 367 3.85 -15.30 12.25
N ASP A 368 3.66 -16.55 12.70
CA ASP A 368 2.53 -17.38 12.31
C ASP A 368 1.24 -16.83 12.89
N ASN A 369 1.26 -16.38 14.15
CA ASN A 369 0.13 -15.72 14.77
C ASN A 369 -0.22 -14.40 14.06
N VAL A 370 0.76 -13.58 13.68
CA VAL A 370 0.55 -12.33 12.94
C VAL A 370 -0.09 -12.61 11.57
N ASN A 371 0.44 -13.57 10.82
CA ASN A 371 -0.13 -14.00 9.55
C ASN A 371 -1.59 -14.51 9.72
N ASN A 372 -1.82 -15.36 10.72
CA ASN A 372 -3.16 -15.88 11.03
C ASN A 372 -4.12 -14.75 11.38
N PHE A 373 -3.69 -13.78 12.20
CA PHE A 373 -4.49 -12.63 12.61
C PHE A 373 -5.01 -11.85 11.39
N PHE A 374 -4.13 -11.54 10.43
CA PHE A 374 -4.52 -10.82 9.23
C PHE A 374 -5.36 -11.66 8.28
N LYS A 375 -5.02 -12.95 8.08
CA LYS A 375 -5.80 -13.85 7.21
C LYS A 375 -7.22 -14.08 7.72
N GLU A 376 -7.40 -14.25 9.03
CA GLU A 376 -8.72 -14.37 9.66
C GLU A 376 -9.56 -13.10 9.42
N LEU A 377 -8.98 -11.91 9.61
CA LEU A 377 -9.66 -10.64 9.38
C LEU A 377 -9.99 -10.38 7.91
N LEU A 378 -9.04 -10.62 7.00
CA LEU A 378 -9.25 -10.44 5.56
C LEU A 378 -10.27 -11.43 5.00
N SER A 379 -10.27 -12.68 5.48
CA SER A 379 -11.30 -13.67 5.12
C SER A 379 -12.69 -13.21 5.54
N PHE A 380 -12.82 -12.64 6.75
CA PHE A 380 -14.08 -12.06 7.21
C PHE A 380 -14.53 -10.88 6.33
N LEU A 381 -13.63 -9.91 6.06
CA LEU A 381 -13.98 -8.74 5.24
C LEU A 381 -14.34 -9.12 3.79
N SER A 382 -13.66 -10.11 3.22
CA SER A 382 -13.99 -10.67 1.92
C SER A 382 -15.38 -11.33 1.92
N GLY A 383 -15.68 -12.14 2.95
CA GLY A 383 -17.00 -12.75 3.12
C GLY A 383 -18.13 -11.72 3.28
N VAL A 384 -17.90 -10.67 4.08
CA VAL A 384 -18.83 -9.54 4.22
C VAL A 384 -19.10 -8.87 2.88
N LYS A 385 -18.04 -8.54 2.13
CA LYS A 385 -18.18 -7.90 0.83
C LYS A 385 -18.98 -8.78 -0.15
N GLY A 386 -18.66 -10.06 -0.22
CA GLY A 386 -19.37 -11.02 -1.09
C GLY A 386 -20.85 -11.14 -0.74
N MET A 387 -21.19 -11.23 0.55
CA MET A 387 -22.57 -11.24 1.02
C MET A 387 -23.32 -9.96 0.62
N MET A 388 -22.73 -8.78 0.87
CA MET A 388 -23.36 -7.51 0.53
C MET A 388 -23.55 -7.33 -0.98
N SER A 389 -22.55 -7.67 -1.79
CA SER A 389 -22.64 -7.62 -3.26
C SER A 389 -23.80 -8.48 -3.76
N TYR A 390 -23.91 -9.72 -3.27
CA TYR A 390 -24.99 -10.63 -3.65
C TYR A 390 -26.38 -10.07 -3.28
N HIS A 391 -26.54 -9.54 -2.06
CA HIS A 391 -27.80 -8.92 -1.64
C HIS A 391 -28.14 -7.66 -2.46
N ASN A 392 -27.13 -6.85 -2.79
CA ASN A 392 -27.28 -5.66 -3.61
C ASN A 392 -27.68 -5.99 -5.05
N GLU A 393 -27.12 -7.06 -5.63
CA GLU A 393 -27.49 -7.57 -6.96
C GLU A 393 -28.95 -8.02 -6.99
N ILE A 394 -29.39 -8.85 -6.03
CA ILE A 394 -30.81 -9.27 -5.92
C ILE A 394 -31.74 -8.05 -5.81
N LYS A 395 -31.38 -7.09 -4.95
CA LYS A 395 -32.19 -5.87 -4.76
C LYS A 395 -32.28 -5.05 -6.05
N ALA A 396 -31.20 -4.96 -6.82
CA ALA A 396 -31.17 -4.25 -8.10
C ALA A 396 -32.01 -4.97 -9.16
N GLU A 397 -31.95 -6.30 -9.23
CA GLU A 397 -32.77 -7.12 -10.13
C GLU A 397 -34.27 -6.92 -9.84
N TRP A 398 -34.70 -7.05 -8.59
CA TRP A 398 -36.09 -6.81 -8.18
C TRP A 398 -36.58 -5.39 -8.51
N GLN A 399 -35.74 -4.38 -8.32
CA GLN A 399 -36.08 -3.00 -8.67
C GLN A 399 -36.24 -2.82 -10.20
N SER A 400 -35.41 -3.49 -10.99
CA SER A 400 -35.47 -3.49 -12.46
C SER A 400 -36.75 -4.17 -12.97
N GLU A 401 -37.09 -5.33 -12.40
CA GLU A 401 -38.32 -6.07 -12.70
C GLU A 401 -39.57 -5.23 -12.36
N MET A 402 -39.65 -4.69 -11.13
CA MET A 402 -40.76 -3.82 -10.71
C MET A 402 -40.91 -2.56 -11.58
N ARG A 403 -39.80 -2.01 -12.08
CA ARG A 403 -39.82 -0.85 -12.98
C ARG A 403 -40.34 -1.25 -14.37
N SER A 404 -39.93 -2.41 -14.85
CA SER A 404 -40.37 -2.96 -16.14
C SER A 404 -41.87 -3.29 -16.14
N GLU A 405 -42.36 -3.91 -15.06
CA GLU A 405 -43.79 -4.16 -14.85
C GLU A 405 -44.60 -2.87 -14.82
N ARG A 406 -44.14 -1.83 -14.11
CA ARG A 406 -44.80 -0.53 -14.10
C ARG A 406 -44.85 0.10 -15.49
N LEU A 407 -43.75 0.10 -16.23
CA LEU A 407 -43.69 0.66 -17.59
C LEU A 407 -44.62 -0.09 -18.56
N SER A 408 -44.61 -1.42 -18.53
CA SER A 408 -45.50 -2.24 -19.37
C SER A 408 -47.00 -2.05 -19.07
N ASN A 409 -47.36 -1.69 -17.83
CA ASN A 409 -48.73 -1.34 -17.47
C ASN A 409 -49.13 0.07 -17.91
N PHE A 410 -48.17 0.99 -18.05
CA PHE A 410 -48.42 2.33 -18.61
C PHE A 410 -48.62 2.29 -20.14
N ASP A 411 -47.92 1.41 -20.87
CA ASP A 411 -48.08 1.23 -22.32
C ASP A 411 -49.40 0.52 -22.73
N ARG A 412 -50.19 0.07 -21.75
CA ARG A 412 -51.51 -0.58 -21.97
C ARG A 412 -52.71 0.36 -21.78
N TYR A 413 -52.46 1.64 -21.50
CA TYR A 413 -53.45 2.73 -21.46
C TYR A 413 -53.14 3.75 -22.55
#